data_AF-A0A1Y5E6V6-F1
#
_entry.id   AF-A0A1Y5E6V6-F1
#
_cell.length_a   1.000
_cell.length_b   1.000
_cell.length_c   1.000
_cell.angle_alpha   90.00
_cell.angle_beta   90.00
_cell.angle_gamma   90.00
#
_symmetry.space_group_name_H-M   'P 1'
#
loop_
_entity.id
_entity.type
_entity.pdbx_description
1 polymer ?
#
loop_
_entity_poly.entity_id
_entity_poly.type
_entity_poly.pdbx_seq_one_letter_code
_entity_poly.pdbx_strand_id
1 'polypeptide(L)'
;MTIRQSIIRIFIAIVSAAAFTTQAHALSVAYSGSYDEATGTEAGGDYDNIGGVGDFSLLNGANVFHGSIFTGGDDDSSDAFHIVISANQTLVGASIDFGTNANASNAWFGSPGPVWGLEENTTTPTIFEISMGDGASGPQTFSAAPFTRGPGIYNMLIGNGAFGMNNGGGVGYTMTFTVESSISAVPLPAALPLYGVGLAVMSFIGWRKKRKTNDTV
;
A
#
# COMPACT_ATOMS: atom_id res chain seq x y z
N MET A 1 -17.64 56.46 8.84
CA MET A 1 -17.58 54.98 8.89
C MET A 1 -16.81 54.61 10.16
N THR A 2 -17.50 54.10 11.16
CA THR A 2 -17.04 54.07 12.56
C THR A 2 -16.16 52.86 12.84
N ILE A 3 -15.07 53.08 13.60
CA ILE A 3 -14.04 52.09 13.98
C ILE A 3 -14.61 50.74 14.48
N ARG A 4 -15.83 50.75 15.02
CA ARG A 4 -16.54 49.53 15.46
C ARG A 4 -16.95 48.57 14.34
N GLN A 5 -17.15 49.02 13.10
CA GLN A 5 -17.49 48.13 11.98
C GLN A 5 -16.29 47.37 11.39
N SER A 6 -15.07 47.89 11.55
CA SER A 6 -13.84 47.21 11.06
C SER A 6 -13.39 46.07 11.98
N ILE A 7 -13.62 46.16 13.29
CA ILE A 7 -13.20 45.12 14.25
C ILE A 7 -14.05 43.85 14.09
N ILE A 8 -15.35 43.98 13.80
CA ILE A 8 -16.27 42.84 13.63
C ILE A 8 -15.95 42.06 12.33
N ARG A 9 -15.53 42.73 11.26
CA ARG A 9 -15.12 42.05 10.02
C ARG A 9 -13.80 41.30 10.14
N ILE A 10 -12.85 41.79 10.95
CA ILE A 10 -11.59 41.10 11.23
C ILE A 10 -11.84 39.84 12.07
N PHE A 11 -12.74 39.88 13.05
CA PHE A 11 -13.07 38.70 13.85
C PHE A 11 -13.76 37.58 13.04
N ILE A 12 -14.66 37.93 12.10
CA ILE A 12 -15.30 36.94 11.23
C ILE A 12 -14.30 36.34 10.23
N ALA A 13 -13.33 37.10 9.73
CA ALA A 13 -12.28 36.56 8.85
C ALA A 13 -11.31 35.60 9.57
N ILE A 14 -11.08 35.78 10.88
CA ILE A 14 -10.19 34.90 11.67
C ILE A 14 -10.90 33.60 12.07
N VAL A 15 -12.21 33.63 12.34
CA VAL A 15 -12.97 32.42 12.73
C VAL A 15 -13.20 31.49 11.53
N SER A 16 -13.30 32.00 10.30
CA SER A 16 -13.44 31.18 9.08
C SER A 16 -12.15 30.48 8.63
N ALA A 17 -10.99 30.81 9.21
CA ALA A 17 -9.70 30.20 8.86
C ALA A 17 -9.38 28.93 9.70
N ALA A 18 -10.25 28.56 10.64
CA ALA A 18 -10.08 27.40 11.51
C ALA A 18 -11.13 26.30 11.29
N ALA A 19 -11.69 26.21 10.07
CA ALA A 19 -12.39 25.01 9.63
C ALA A 19 -11.33 23.90 9.41
N PHE A 20 -10.83 23.34 10.49
CA PHE A 20 -10.09 22.10 10.46
C PHE A 20 -11.07 21.02 10.00
N THR A 21 -10.90 20.53 8.78
CA THR A 21 -11.54 19.28 8.38
C THR A 21 -10.93 18.22 9.29
N THR A 22 -11.72 17.70 10.21
CA THR A 22 -11.38 16.46 10.91
C THR A 22 -11.47 15.35 9.87
N GLN A 23 -10.39 15.14 9.12
CA GLN A 23 -10.25 13.93 8.34
C GLN A 23 -10.05 12.81 9.35
N ALA A 24 -11.03 11.93 9.47
CA ALA A 24 -10.81 10.63 10.07
C ALA A 24 -9.79 9.93 9.18
N HIS A 25 -8.50 10.11 9.48
CA HIS A 25 -7.45 9.38 8.83
C HIS A 25 -7.61 7.92 9.22
N ALA A 26 -7.67 7.05 8.21
CA ALA A 26 -7.49 5.63 8.40
C ALA A 26 -6.24 5.39 9.25
N LEU A 27 -6.36 4.52 10.25
CA LEU A 27 -5.23 4.14 11.07
C LEU A 27 -4.25 3.39 10.17
N SER A 28 -3.13 4.03 9.82
CA SER A 28 -2.06 3.36 9.09
C SER A 28 -1.41 2.34 10.02
N VAL A 29 -1.77 1.08 9.83
CA VAL A 29 -1.10 -0.05 10.48
C VAL A 29 0.18 -0.27 9.69
N ALA A 30 1.31 0.12 10.28
CA ALA A 30 2.62 -0.14 9.69
C ALA A 30 2.82 -1.66 9.57
N TYR A 31 2.72 -2.16 8.35
CA TYR A 31 2.74 -3.58 8.07
C TYR A 31 4.14 -4.04 7.67
N SER A 32 4.71 -5.01 8.37
CA SER A 32 5.94 -5.67 7.92
C SER A 32 5.82 -7.19 8.04
N GLY A 33 5.88 -7.88 6.90
CA GLY A 33 6.04 -9.34 6.86
C GLY A 33 4.76 -10.10 6.54
N SER A 34 4.08 -10.57 7.60
CA SER A 34 2.92 -11.47 7.55
C SER A 34 1.82 -10.95 8.47
N TYR A 35 0.58 -10.88 7.98
CA TYR A 35 -0.62 -10.57 8.75
C TYR A 35 -1.52 -11.79 8.76
N ASP A 36 -1.98 -12.18 9.94
CA ASP A 36 -2.89 -13.31 10.12
C ASP A 36 -4.10 -12.83 10.91
N GLU A 37 -5.27 -12.84 10.26
CA GLU A 37 -6.55 -12.42 10.84
C GLU A 37 -6.85 -13.16 12.16
N ALA A 38 -6.40 -14.43 12.29
CA ALA A 38 -6.70 -15.25 13.46
C ALA A 38 -5.93 -14.78 14.71
N THR A 39 -4.86 -14.00 14.54
CA THR A 39 -3.98 -13.55 15.63
C THR A 39 -3.84 -12.03 15.73
N GLY A 40 -4.39 -11.29 14.77
CA GLY A 40 -4.39 -9.84 14.74
C GLY A 40 -5.23 -9.21 15.85
N THR A 41 -5.22 -7.87 15.91
CA THR A 41 -6.11 -7.09 16.79
C THR A 41 -7.59 -7.41 16.54
N GLU A 42 -7.88 -7.94 15.36
CA GLU A 42 -9.21 -8.35 14.88
C GLU A 42 -9.48 -9.85 15.01
N ALA A 43 -8.85 -10.52 15.98
CA ALA A 43 -9.14 -11.92 16.28
C ALA A 43 -10.65 -12.09 16.55
N GLY A 44 -11.39 -12.42 15.49
CA GLY A 44 -12.83 -12.14 15.37
C GLY A 44 -13.41 -12.64 14.05
N GLY A 45 -12.63 -12.62 12.96
CA GLY A 45 -12.88 -13.51 11.83
C GLY A 45 -12.94 -12.91 10.43
N ASP A 46 -12.60 -11.64 10.24
CA ASP A 46 -12.73 -10.99 8.93
C ASP A 46 -11.85 -9.71 8.86
N TYR A 47 -11.42 -9.32 7.65
CA TYR A 47 -10.66 -8.08 7.47
C TYR A 47 -11.53 -6.82 7.58
N ASP A 48 -12.86 -6.97 7.56
CA ASP A 48 -13.82 -5.87 7.72
C ASP A 48 -14.04 -5.47 9.21
N ASN A 49 -13.78 -6.36 10.19
CA ASN A 49 -13.76 -6.00 11.62
C ASN A 49 -12.65 -5.01 12.01
N ILE A 50 -11.67 -4.72 11.14
CA ILE A 50 -10.74 -3.56 11.26
C ILE A 50 -11.51 -2.21 11.27
N GLY A 51 -12.84 -2.21 11.30
CA GLY A 51 -13.66 -1.02 11.36
C GLY A 51 -13.75 -0.32 9.99
N GLY A 52 -13.63 -1.11 8.92
CA GLY A 52 -13.89 -0.67 7.56
C GLY A 52 -12.79 0.13 6.84
N VAL A 53 -11.60 0.39 7.38
CA VAL A 53 -10.53 1.09 6.63
C VAL A 53 -9.12 0.83 7.21
N GLY A 54 -8.68 -0.42 7.30
CA GLY A 54 -7.28 -0.72 7.56
C GLY A 54 -6.43 -0.45 6.31
N ASP A 55 -5.77 0.70 6.25
CA ASP A 55 -4.81 1.00 5.18
C ASP A 55 -3.50 0.24 5.44
N PHE A 56 -3.31 -0.91 4.79
CA PHE A 56 -2.09 -1.70 4.90
C PHE A 56 -0.95 -1.07 4.09
N SER A 57 -0.06 -0.34 4.76
CA SER A 57 1.10 0.27 4.12
C SER A 57 2.17 -0.80 3.83
N LEU A 58 2.27 -1.21 2.57
CA LEU A 58 3.15 -2.30 2.17
C LEU A 58 4.61 -1.87 2.15
N LEU A 59 5.50 -2.78 2.55
CA LEU A 59 6.95 -2.54 2.55
C LEU A 59 7.64 -3.21 1.37
N ASN A 60 8.86 -2.77 1.06
CA ASN A 60 9.68 -3.39 0.02
C ASN A 60 9.91 -4.88 0.33
N GLY A 61 9.62 -5.75 -0.64
CA GLY A 61 9.66 -7.20 -0.51
C GLY A 61 8.28 -7.85 -0.69
N ALA A 62 8.14 -9.05 -0.13
CA ALA A 62 6.88 -9.79 -0.12
C ALA A 62 6.06 -9.43 1.14
N ASN A 63 4.78 -9.17 0.94
CA ASN A 63 3.81 -8.76 1.95
C ASN A 63 2.71 -9.84 1.99
N VAL A 64 2.61 -10.62 3.06
CA VAL A 64 1.83 -11.87 3.08
C VAL A 64 0.61 -11.81 4.00
N PHE A 65 -0.60 -11.91 3.44
CA PHE A 65 -1.85 -11.88 4.18
C PHE A 65 -2.43 -13.29 4.28
N HIS A 66 -2.80 -13.71 5.48
CA HIS A 66 -3.51 -14.95 5.74
C HIS A 66 -4.93 -14.64 6.17
N GLY A 67 -5.87 -15.41 5.67
CA GLY A 67 -7.26 -15.30 6.09
C GLY A 67 -8.12 -16.45 5.64
N SER A 68 -9.42 -16.33 5.88
CA SER A 68 -10.42 -17.32 5.51
C SER A 68 -11.77 -16.66 5.29
N ILE A 69 -12.47 -17.08 4.24
CA ILE A 69 -13.77 -16.50 3.84
C ILE A 69 -14.86 -17.56 3.73
N PHE A 70 -16.11 -17.21 4.07
CA PHE A 70 -17.21 -18.17 4.07
C PHE A 70 -18.59 -17.55 3.88
N THR A 71 -19.33 -17.96 2.85
CA THR A 71 -20.67 -17.42 2.60
C THR A 71 -21.77 -18.02 3.49
N GLY A 72 -21.50 -19.05 4.30
CA GLY A 72 -22.54 -19.91 4.88
C GLY A 72 -22.97 -19.59 6.32
N GLY A 73 -23.87 -18.63 6.51
CA GLY A 73 -24.55 -18.42 7.81
C GLY A 73 -24.20 -17.10 8.51
N ASP A 74 -23.19 -16.41 8.00
CA ASP A 74 -22.70 -15.12 8.46
C ASP A 74 -22.75 -14.13 7.27
N ASP A 75 -22.78 -12.82 7.53
CA ASP A 75 -22.85 -11.76 6.49
C ASP A 75 -21.52 -11.60 5.71
N ASP A 76 -20.50 -12.42 6.01
CA ASP A 76 -19.14 -12.33 5.46
C ASP A 76 -18.96 -13.15 4.17
N SER A 77 -19.53 -12.64 3.09
CA SER A 77 -19.35 -13.23 1.76
C SER A 77 -18.10 -12.74 1.02
N SER A 78 -17.29 -11.87 1.65
CA SER A 78 -16.17 -11.22 0.99
C SER A 78 -15.22 -10.52 1.95
N ASP A 79 -13.92 -10.70 1.70
CA ASP A 79 -12.88 -9.87 2.29
C ASP A 79 -12.59 -8.67 1.40
N ALA A 80 -12.51 -7.49 2.01
CA ALA A 80 -12.06 -6.27 1.36
C ALA A 80 -11.16 -5.45 2.27
N PHE A 81 -10.02 -5.00 1.74
CA PHE A 81 -9.14 -4.07 2.45
C PHE A 81 -8.36 -3.18 1.50
N HIS A 82 -7.76 -2.12 2.04
CA HIS A 82 -6.89 -1.23 1.28
C HIS A 82 -5.42 -1.60 1.47
N ILE A 83 -4.67 -1.59 0.38
CA ILE A 83 -3.21 -1.57 0.44
C ILE A 83 -2.70 -0.21 0.00
N VAL A 84 -1.65 0.27 0.65
CA VAL A 84 -1.03 1.57 0.40
C VAL A 84 0.40 1.37 -0.06
N ILE A 85 0.74 1.96 -1.20
CA ILE A 85 2.09 1.98 -1.76
C ILE A 85 2.69 3.37 -1.55
N SER A 86 3.83 3.44 -0.87
CA SER A 86 4.47 4.71 -0.54
C SER A 86 5.11 5.38 -1.77
N ALA A 87 5.41 6.67 -1.67
CA ALA A 87 5.99 7.49 -2.74
C ALA A 87 7.27 6.94 -3.41
N ASN A 88 8.03 6.08 -2.73
CA ASN A 88 9.30 5.51 -3.20
C ASN A 88 9.20 3.99 -3.42
N GLN A 89 8.00 3.50 -3.73
CA GLN A 89 7.70 2.09 -3.92
C GLN A 89 6.83 1.88 -5.16
N THR A 90 6.90 0.66 -5.66
CA THR A 90 6.14 0.19 -6.80
C THR A 90 5.60 -1.19 -6.48
N LEU A 91 4.29 -1.41 -6.65
CA LEU A 91 3.68 -2.73 -6.61
C LEU A 91 3.92 -3.42 -7.96
N VAL A 92 4.59 -4.57 -7.93
CA VAL A 92 5.07 -5.28 -9.14
C VAL A 92 4.49 -6.68 -9.31
N GLY A 93 3.79 -7.21 -8.30
CA GLY A 93 3.20 -8.53 -8.38
C GLY A 93 2.17 -8.81 -7.29
N ALA A 94 1.30 -9.76 -7.58
CA ALA A 94 0.32 -10.29 -6.64
C ALA A 94 0.08 -11.79 -6.93
N SER A 95 -0.03 -12.59 -5.88
CA SER A 95 -0.45 -14.00 -5.95
C SER A 95 -1.34 -14.37 -4.76
N ILE A 96 -2.20 -15.37 -4.93
CA ILE A 96 -3.00 -15.97 -3.85
C ILE A 96 -2.97 -17.49 -3.95
N ASP A 97 -2.66 -18.16 -2.84
CA ASP A 97 -2.95 -19.57 -2.63
C ASP A 97 -4.32 -19.67 -1.97
N PHE A 98 -5.31 -20.21 -2.68
CA PHE A 98 -6.70 -20.30 -2.23
C PHE A 98 -7.07 -21.75 -1.89
N GLY A 99 -7.91 -21.94 -0.88
CA GLY A 99 -8.23 -23.26 -0.34
C GLY A 99 -7.01 -23.92 0.31
N THR A 100 -6.22 -23.17 1.07
CA THR A 100 -5.01 -23.68 1.75
C THR A 100 -5.32 -24.80 2.77
N ASN A 101 -6.56 -24.83 3.26
CA ASN A 101 -7.11 -25.86 4.14
C ASN A 101 -7.90 -26.96 3.38
N ALA A 102 -7.97 -26.90 2.05
CA ALA A 102 -8.70 -27.86 1.22
C ALA A 102 -7.90 -29.14 0.98
N ASN A 103 -8.61 -30.26 0.92
CA ASN A 103 -8.06 -31.57 0.59
C ASN A 103 -9.16 -32.48 0.02
N ALA A 104 -8.80 -33.69 -0.39
CA ALA A 104 -9.73 -34.63 -1.02
C ALA A 104 -10.97 -34.97 -0.17
N SER A 105 -10.88 -34.89 1.16
CA SER A 105 -11.99 -35.14 2.08
C SER A 105 -12.72 -33.87 2.52
N ASN A 106 -12.13 -32.70 2.28
CA ASN A 106 -12.69 -31.40 2.62
C ASN A 106 -12.40 -30.42 1.49
N ALA A 107 -13.06 -30.61 0.34
CA ALA A 107 -12.95 -29.71 -0.78
C ALA A 107 -13.64 -28.38 -0.48
N TRP A 108 -13.18 -27.32 -1.15
CA TRP A 108 -13.96 -26.08 -1.23
C TRP A 108 -14.83 -26.10 -2.47
N PHE A 109 -15.99 -25.46 -2.39
CA PHE A 109 -16.95 -25.33 -3.49
C PHE A 109 -17.34 -23.86 -3.65
N GLY A 110 -17.75 -23.47 -4.86
CA GLY A 110 -18.21 -22.14 -5.21
C GLY A 110 -19.29 -22.19 -6.29
N SER A 111 -20.31 -21.33 -6.23
CA SER A 111 -21.31 -21.19 -7.30
C SER A 111 -22.06 -19.84 -7.25
N PRO A 112 -21.65 -18.83 -8.05
CA PRO A 112 -20.42 -18.81 -8.84
C PRO A 112 -19.20 -18.83 -7.90
N GLY A 113 -18.08 -19.31 -8.43
CA GLY A 113 -16.78 -19.24 -7.77
C GLY A 113 -16.38 -17.83 -7.34
N PRO A 114 -15.56 -17.70 -6.28
CA PRO A 114 -15.08 -16.40 -5.84
C PRO A 114 -14.16 -15.76 -6.90
N VAL A 115 -14.12 -14.44 -6.85
CA VAL A 115 -13.28 -13.58 -7.66
C VAL A 115 -12.29 -12.88 -6.74
N TRP A 116 -11.03 -12.82 -7.17
CA TRP A 116 -9.98 -12.04 -6.53
C TRP A 116 -9.60 -10.86 -7.43
N GLY A 117 -9.72 -9.66 -6.91
CA GLY A 117 -9.53 -8.41 -7.65
C GLY A 117 -8.65 -7.41 -6.93
N LEU A 118 -8.00 -6.57 -7.73
CA LEU A 118 -7.30 -5.38 -7.26
C LEU A 118 -7.63 -4.21 -8.16
N GLU A 119 -8.03 -3.10 -7.56
CA GLU A 119 -8.38 -1.86 -8.25
C GLU A 119 -7.73 -0.64 -7.60
N GLU A 120 -7.56 0.44 -8.37
CA GLU A 120 -7.04 1.70 -7.86
C GLU A 120 -8.20 2.58 -7.37
N ASN A 121 -8.14 3.03 -6.12
CA ASN A 121 -9.25 3.72 -5.45
C ASN A 121 -9.64 5.05 -6.13
N THR A 122 -8.66 5.77 -6.70
CA THR A 122 -8.86 7.15 -7.18
C THR A 122 -9.37 7.26 -8.62
N THR A 123 -9.24 6.20 -9.41
CA THR A 123 -9.56 6.20 -10.84
C THR A 123 -9.64 4.75 -11.29
N THR A 124 -10.79 4.32 -11.81
CA THR A 124 -10.91 3.08 -12.59
C THR A 124 -9.80 3.12 -13.65
N PRO A 125 -8.81 2.24 -13.54
CA PRO A 125 -9.01 0.87 -13.99
C PRO A 125 -8.73 -0.20 -12.93
N THR A 126 -9.53 -1.26 -12.98
CA THR A 126 -9.21 -2.58 -12.43
C THR A 126 -7.81 -3.00 -12.90
N ILE A 127 -6.93 -3.34 -11.96
CA ILE A 127 -5.57 -3.79 -12.26
C ILE A 127 -5.60 -5.24 -12.71
N PHE A 128 -6.30 -6.08 -11.94
CA PHE A 128 -6.64 -7.44 -12.32
C PHE A 128 -7.95 -7.87 -11.65
N GLU A 129 -8.58 -8.87 -12.26
CA GLU A 129 -9.74 -9.59 -11.73
C GLU A 129 -9.61 -11.04 -12.19
N ILE A 130 -9.54 -11.98 -11.25
CA ILE A 130 -9.25 -13.39 -11.50
C ILE A 130 -10.35 -14.23 -10.87
N SER A 131 -11.08 -15.00 -11.70
CA SER A 131 -11.99 -16.02 -11.20
C SER A 131 -11.20 -17.22 -10.67
N MET A 132 -11.55 -17.67 -9.47
CA MET A 132 -10.90 -18.81 -8.81
C MET A 132 -11.59 -20.15 -9.11
N GLY A 133 -12.66 -20.14 -9.90
CA GLY A 133 -13.43 -21.32 -10.28
C GLY A 133 -14.43 -21.78 -9.21
N ASP A 134 -15.17 -22.85 -9.52
CA ASP A 134 -16.34 -23.29 -8.75
C ASP A 134 -16.01 -24.35 -7.67
N GLY A 135 -14.72 -24.58 -7.40
CA GLY A 135 -14.27 -25.51 -6.36
C GLY A 135 -13.02 -26.31 -6.72
N ALA A 136 -12.31 -26.78 -5.69
CA ALA A 136 -11.18 -27.70 -5.83
C ALA A 136 -11.01 -28.59 -4.59
N SER A 137 -10.40 -29.76 -4.81
CA SER A 137 -10.09 -30.75 -3.76
C SER A 137 -8.70 -30.56 -3.13
N GLY A 138 -8.12 -29.37 -3.26
CA GLY A 138 -6.82 -29.00 -2.71
C GLY A 138 -6.49 -27.53 -2.97
N PRO A 139 -5.36 -27.03 -2.42
CA PRO A 139 -4.94 -25.65 -2.64
C PRO A 139 -4.73 -25.35 -4.12
N GLN A 140 -5.08 -24.14 -4.53
CA GLN A 140 -4.88 -23.62 -5.89
C GLN A 140 -4.13 -22.29 -5.83
N THR A 141 -3.12 -22.13 -6.68
CA THR A 141 -2.36 -20.87 -6.78
C THR A 141 -2.85 -20.07 -7.98
N PHE A 142 -3.22 -18.81 -7.73
CA PHE A 142 -3.56 -17.83 -8.74
C PHE A 142 -2.52 -16.70 -8.72
N SER A 143 -2.11 -16.23 -9.89
CA SER A 143 -1.14 -15.15 -10.02
C SER A 143 -1.64 -14.13 -11.02
N ALA A 144 -1.54 -12.85 -10.64
CA ALA A 144 -1.82 -11.77 -11.56
C ALA A 144 -0.82 -11.75 -12.72
N ALA A 145 -1.28 -11.38 -13.92
CA ALA A 145 -0.39 -11.07 -15.02
C ALA A 145 0.59 -9.95 -14.60
N PRO A 146 1.84 -9.92 -15.09
CA PRO A 146 2.81 -8.90 -14.69
C PRO A 146 2.26 -7.47 -14.83
N PHE A 147 2.39 -6.67 -13.77
CA PHE A 147 1.94 -5.29 -13.74
C PHE A 147 2.90 -4.40 -12.95
N THR A 148 2.71 -3.09 -13.05
CA THR A 148 3.52 -2.11 -12.34
C THR A 148 2.62 -0.95 -11.92
N ARG A 149 2.54 -0.68 -10.62
CA ARG A 149 1.72 0.40 -10.06
C ARG A 149 2.53 1.19 -9.06
N GLY A 150 2.48 2.52 -9.21
CA GLY A 150 3.26 3.44 -8.40
C GLY A 150 2.65 3.67 -7.02
N PRO A 151 2.96 4.82 -6.41
CA PRO A 151 2.36 5.23 -5.16
C PRO A 151 0.85 5.42 -5.28
N GLY A 152 0.09 4.93 -4.30
CA GLY A 152 -1.37 5.00 -4.33
C GLY A 152 -2.05 4.14 -3.27
N ILE A 153 -3.38 4.22 -3.24
CA ILE A 153 -4.25 3.36 -2.43
C ILE A 153 -5.00 2.44 -3.40
N TYR A 154 -4.96 1.14 -3.12
CA TYR A 154 -5.58 0.11 -3.93
C TYR A 154 -6.57 -0.69 -3.11
N ASN A 155 -7.74 -0.96 -3.67
CA ASN A 155 -8.75 -1.80 -3.04
C ASN A 155 -8.51 -3.25 -3.47
N MET A 156 -8.31 -4.10 -2.49
CA MET A 156 -8.26 -5.55 -2.64
C MET A 156 -9.66 -6.08 -2.34
N LEU A 157 -10.18 -6.95 -3.21
CA LEU A 157 -11.41 -7.70 -2.96
C LEU A 157 -11.17 -9.20 -3.20
N ILE A 158 -11.63 -10.05 -2.27
CA ILE A 158 -11.90 -11.46 -2.53
C ILE A 158 -13.37 -11.73 -2.19
N GLY A 159 -14.16 -12.25 -3.12
CA GLY A 159 -15.54 -12.60 -2.85
C GLY A 159 -16.38 -12.72 -4.11
N ASN A 160 -17.59 -12.17 -4.10
CA ASN A 160 -18.50 -12.14 -5.25
C ASN A 160 -18.92 -13.55 -5.74
N GLY A 161 -19.30 -14.40 -4.79
CA GLY A 161 -19.77 -15.76 -5.05
C GLY A 161 -20.41 -16.38 -3.81
N ALA A 162 -20.90 -17.62 -3.95
CA ALA A 162 -21.32 -18.43 -2.81
C ALA A 162 -20.37 -19.60 -2.67
N PHE A 163 -19.52 -19.58 -1.66
CA PHE A 163 -18.46 -20.57 -1.49
C PHE A 163 -18.25 -20.97 -0.03
N GLY A 164 -17.63 -22.13 0.16
CA GLY A 164 -17.36 -22.68 1.47
C GLY A 164 -16.68 -24.05 1.40
N MET A 165 -16.41 -24.61 2.58
CA MET A 165 -15.83 -25.94 2.72
C MET A 165 -16.92 -26.98 3.02
N ASN A 166 -16.69 -28.24 2.65
CA ASN A 166 -17.63 -29.34 2.95
C ASN A 166 -17.96 -29.50 4.45
N ASN A 167 -17.02 -29.17 5.32
CA ASN A 167 -17.20 -29.19 6.77
C ASN A 167 -17.92 -27.96 7.34
N GLY A 168 -18.37 -27.03 6.49
CA GLY A 168 -19.00 -25.77 6.90
C GLY A 168 -18.04 -24.72 7.45
N GLY A 169 -16.72 -24.91 7.28
CA GLY A 169 -15.72 -23.90 7.63
C GLY A 169 -15.42 -22.95 6.47
N GLY A 170 -14.68 -21.87 6.78
CA GLY A 170 -14.17 -20.94 5.78
C GLY A 170 -13.06 -21.51 4.91
N VAL A 171 -12.97 -20.97 3.70
CA VAL A 171 -11.95 -21.32 2.72
C VAL A 171 -10.71 -20.49 3.02
N GLY A 172 -9.66 -21.15 3.50
CA GLY A 172 -8.42 -20.47 3.86
C GLY A 172 -7.66 -19.97 2.63
N TYR A 173 -6.97 -18.85 2.76
CA TYR A 173 -6.11 -18.30 1.72
C TYR A 173 -4.79 -17.75 2.26
N THR A 174 -3.83 -17.59 1.37
CA THR A 174 -2.58 -16.87 1.62
C THR A 174 -2.27 -16.01 0.41
N MET A 175 -2.37 -14.70 0.58
CA MET A 175 -2.17 -13.70 -0.45
C MET A 175 -0.81 -13.04 -0.28
N THR A 176 -0.09 -12.81 -1.38
CA THR A 176 1.21 -12.14 -1.37
C THR A 176 1.21 -10.98 -2.35
N PHE A 177 1.62 -9.81 -1.89
CA PHE A 177 1.94 -8.66 -2.73
C PHE A 177 3.44 -8.41 -2.75
N THR A 178 3.99 -8.23 -3.95
CA THR A 178 5.41 -7.94 -4.15
C THR A 178 5.60 -6.47 -4.45
N VAL A 179 6.34 -5.78 -3.58
CA VAL A 179 6.65 -4.36 -3.70
C VAL A 179 8.15 -4.17 -3.86
N GLU A 180 8.54 -3.35 -4.82
CA GLU A 180 9.92 -2.94 -5.04
C GLU A 180 10.11 -1.48 -4.64
N SER A 181 11.26 -1.16 -4.04
CA SER A 181 11.60 0.23 -3.78
C SER A 181 12.07 0.90 -5.05
N SER A 182 11.34 1.93 -5.48
CA SER A 182 11.78 2.86 -6.51
C SER A 182 12.72 3.89 -5.87
N ILE A 183 13.87 3.45 -5.39
CA ILE A 183 14.94 4.38 -5.03
C ILE A 183 15.42 4.96 -6.34
N SER A 184 14.80 6.07 -6.76
CA SER A 184 15.41 6.96 -7.75
C SER A 184 16.78 7.25 -7.17
N ALA A 185 17.83 6.78 -7.83
CA ALA A 185 19.18 7.15 -7.45
C ALA A 185 19.21 8.67 -7.52
N VAL A 186 19.03 9.32 -6.37
CA VAL A 186 19.15 10.76 -6.24
C VAL A 186 20.51 11.03 -6.86
N PRO A 187 20.58 11.75 -8.00
CA PRO A 187 21.85 11.98 -8.66
C PRO A 187 22.77 12.50 -7.57
N LEU A 188 23.79 11.71 -7.22
CA LEU A 188 24.67 12.00 -6.08
C LEU A 188 24.96 13.49 -6.18
N PRO A 189 24.59 14.29 -5.16
CA PRO A 189 24.60 15.73 -5.31
C PRO A 189 25.92 16.10 -5.93
N ALA A 190 25.86 16.86 -7.04
CA ALA A 190 27.04 17.25 -7.81
C ALA A 190 28.08 17.99 -6.95
N ALA A 191 27.80 18.20 -5.66
CA ALA A 191 28.72 18.46 -4.58
C ALA A 191 30.10 17.78 -4.75
N LEU A 192 30.23 16.51 -5.15
CA LEU A 192 31.57 15.92 -5.30
C LEU A 192 32.38 16.56 -6.45
N PRO A 193 31.82 16.69 -7.67
CA PRO A 193 32.36 17.58 -8.70
C PRO A 193 32.55 19.05 -8.24
N LEU A 194 31.60 19.61 -7.48
CA LEU A 194 31.59 21.03 -7.06
C LEU A 194 32.68 21.32 -6.01
N TYR A 195 32.90 20.41 -5.07
CA TYR A 195 34.00 20.44 -4.12
C TYR A 195 35.33 20.31 -4.85
N GLY A 196 35.42 19.42 -5.84
CA GLY A 196 36.61 19.29 -6.70
C GLY A 196 36.93 20.59 -7.44
N VAL A 197 35.92 21.21 -8.07
CA VAL A 197 36.07 22.49 -8.77
C VAL A 197 36.44 23.61 -7.78
N GLY A 198 35.79 23.66 -6.61
CA GLY A 198 36.08 24.65 -5.58
C GLY A 198 37.54 24.57 -5.09
N LEU A 199 38.03 23.36 -4.82
CA LEU A 199 39.42 23.13 -4.43
C LEU A 199 40.42 23.45 -5.55
N ALA A 200 40.09 23.13 -6.80
CA ALA A 200 40.93 23.45 -7.95
C ALA A 200 41.06 24.97 -8.16
N VAL A 201 39.95 25.71 -8.06
CA VAL A 201 39.94 27.17 -8.17
C VAL A 201 40.75 27.82 -7.04
N MET A 202 40.53 27.38 -5.79
CA MET A 202 41.29 27.87 -4.62
C MET A 202 42.80 27.62 -4.78
N SER A 203 43.18 26.42 -5.23
CA SER A 203 44.58 26.04 -5.47
C SER A 203 45.23 26.88 -6.57
N PHE A 204 44.51 27.12 -7.66
CA PHE A 204 44.98 27.93 -8.79
C PHE A 204 45.23 29.40 -8.39
N ILE A 205 44.33 29.99 -7.60
CA ILE A 205 44.48 31.37 -7.09
C ILE A 205 45.69 31.49 -6.16
N GLY A 206 45.90 30.51 -5.27
CA GLY A 206 47.05 30.46 -4.38
C GLY A 206 48.38 30.43 -5.13
N TRP A 207 48.46 29.66 -6.23
CA TRP A 207 49.65 29.57 -7.06
C TRP A 207 50.00 30.89 -7.77
N ARG A 208 48.99 31.63 -8.24
CA ARG A 208 49.20 32.91 -8.94
C ARG A 208 49.77 34.00 -8.02
N LYS A 209 49.39 34.02 -6.74
CA LYS A 209 49.88 35.02 -5.77
C LYS A 209 51.37 34.85 -5.45
N LYS A 210 51.87 33.61 -5.32
CA LYS A 210 53.29 33.35 -5.00
C LYS A 210 54.28 33.87 -6.04
N ARG A 211 53.89 33.97 -7.32
CA ARG A 211 54.80 34.45 -8.38
C ARG A 211 55.07 35.95 -8.36
N LYS A 212 54.17 36.76 -7.80
CA LYS A 212 54.33 38.22 -7.77
C LYS A 212 55.25 38.72 -6.66
N THR A 213 55.61 37.87 -5.70
CA THR A 213 56.45 38.25 -4.55
C THR A 213 57.95 38.04 -4.81
N ASN A 214 58.33 37.41 -5.93
CA ASN A 214 59.74 37.10 -6.23
C ASN A 214 60.44 38.09 -7.18
N ASP A 215 59.78 39.15 -7.64
CA ASP A 215 60.37 40.14 -8.58
C ASP A 215 60.90 41.41 -7.88
N THR A 216 61.18 41.37 -6.58
CA THR A 216 61.86 42.46 -5.86
C THR A 216 63.17 41.98 -5.26
N VAL A 217 64.21 41.86 -6.09
CA VAL A 217 65.63 41.87 -5.70
C VAL A 217 66.41 42.66 -6.73
#